data_AF-M6CT14-F1
#
_entry.id   AF-M6CT14-F1
#
_cell.length_a   1.000
_cell.length_b   1.000
_cell.length_c   1.000
_cell.angle_alpha   90.00
_cell.angle_beta   90.00
_cell.angle_gamma   90.00
#
_symmetry.space_group_name_H-M   'P 1'
#
loop_
_entity.id
_entity.type
_entity.pdbx_description
1 polymer ?
#
loop_
_entity_poly.entity_id
_entity_poly.type
_entity_poly.pdbx_seq_one_letter_code
_entity_poly.pdbx_strand_id
1 'polypeptide(L)'
;MVSSNGGTKIAHKLIRYIQERKTNRERWVGAILNSPIPIRMINGMEDPVSGAHLVKRYKELSSSADIVELPRIGHYPQVEAPNLVLKFVL
;
A
#
# COMPACT_ATOMS: atom_id res chain seq x y z
N MET A 1 14.81 3.51 -2.97
CA MET A 1 15.17 2.88 -4.26
C MET A 1 16.59 2.39 -4.11
N VAL A 2 16.85 1.09 -4.30
CA VAL A 2 18.22 0.59 -4.29
C VAL A 2 18.87 1.04 -5.61
N SER A 3 19.95 1.80 -5.54
CA SER A 3 20.74 2.20 -6.70
C SER A 3 22.16 1.66 -6.51
N SER A 4 22.73 1.15 -7.59
CA SER A 4 24.13 0.74 -7.67
C SER A 4 24.70 1.31 -8.96
N ASN A 5 25.98 1.72 -8.95
CA ASN A 5 26.68 2.26 -10.12
C ASN A 5 25.94 3.38 -10.86
N GLY A 6 25.29 4.31 -10.14
CA GLY A 6 24.53 5.42 -10.74
C GLY A 6 23.21 5.01 -11.39
N GLY A 7 22.70 3.81 -11.09
CA GLY A 7 21.47 3.26 -11.64
C GLY A 7 20.20 3.84 -11.03
N THR A 8 19.68 4.91 -11.64
CA THR A 8 18.27 5.38 -11.48
C THR A 8 17.67 5.92 -12.79
N LYS A 9 18.50 6.12 -13.83
CA LYS A 9 18.15 6.84 -15.07
C LYS A 9 16.96 6.25 -15.83
N ILE A 10 16.70 4.94 -15.71
CA ILE A 10 15.59 4.27 -16.42
C ILE A 10 14.38 3.99 -15.52
N ALA A 11 14.38 4.38 -14.25
CA ALA A 11 13.29 4.04 -13.32
C ALA A 11 11.91 4.51 -13.82
N HIS A 12 11.84 5.67 -14.46
CA HIS A 12 10.61 6.20 -15.08
C HIS A 12 10.07 5.30 -16.22
N LYS A 13 10.93 4.55 -16.91
CA LYS A 13 10.54 3.59 -17.95
C LYS A 13 10.06 2.26 -17.38
N LEU A 14 10.53 1.92 -16.18
CA LEU A 14 10.19 0.68 -15.47
C LEU A 14 8.90 0.83 -14.65
N ILE A 15 8.56 2.05 -14.22
CA ILE A 15 7.38 2.32 -13.38
C ILE A 15 6.08 2.58 -14.18
N ARG A 16 5.88 1.85 -15.28
CA ARG A 16 4.73 2.04 -16.20
C ARG A 16 3.37 1.93 -15.50
N TYR A 17 3.31 1.14 -14.42
CA TYR A 17 2.10 0.94 -13.63
C TYR A 17 1.47 2.25 -13.11
N ILE A 18 2.25 3.34 -12.97
CA ILE A 18 1.72 4.64 -12.55
C ILE A 18 0.73 5.24 -13.56
N GLN A 19 0.91 4.96 -14.86
CA GLN A 19 -0.08 5.32 -15.87
C GLN A 19 -1.18 4.26 -15.93
N GLU A 20 -0.81 2.98 -15.88
CA GLU A 20 -1.77 1.88 -15.97
C GLU A 20 -2.78 1.88 -14.83
N ARG A 21 -2.41 2.34 -13.62
CA ARG A 21 -3.33 2.45 -12.47
C ARG A 21 -4.44 3.48 -12.69
N LYS A 22 -4.26 4.44 -13.61
CA LYS A 22 -5.32 5.38 -13.99
C LYS A 22 -6.32 4.66 -14.89
N THR A 23 -5.84 3.99 -15.94
CA THR A 23 -6.66 3.25 -16.90
C THR A 23 -7.38 2.06 -16.26
N ASN A 24 -6.69 1.31 -15.41
CA ASN A 24 -7.21 0.09 -14.79
C ASN A 24 -7.84 0.32 -13.42
N ARG A 25 -8.03 1.58 -13.01
CA ARG A 25 -8.46 1.94 -11.65
C ARG A 25 -9.70 1.17 -11.23
N GLU A 26 -10.75 1.18 -12.06
CA GLU A 26 -12.03 0.53 -11.76
C GLU A 26 -11.84 -0.97 -11.54
N ARG A 27 -11.10 -1.64 -12.42
CA ARG A 27 -10.81 -3.07 -12.31
C ARG A 27 -10.00 -3.39 -11.04
N TRP A 28 -8.94 -2.64 -10.76
CA TRP A 28 -8.00 -2.95 -9.67
C TRP A 28 -8.54 -2.58 -8.30
N VAL A 29 -9.11 -1.39 -8.15
CA VAL A 29 -9.74 -0.97 -6.90
C VAL A 29 -11.02 -1.78 -6.69
N GLY A 30 -11.81 -2.01 -7.74
CA GLY A 30 -13.03 -2.82 -7.67
C GLY A 30 -12.76 -4.25 -7.23
N ALA A 31 -11.63 -4.86 -7.60
CA ALA A 31 -11.27 -6.19 -7.11
C ALA A 31 -11.04 -6.25 -5.59
N ILE A 32 -10.52 -5.16 -5.00
CA ILE A 32 -10.33 -5.05 -3.55
C ILE A 32 -11.67 -4.77 -2.86
N LEU A 33 -12.44 -3.80 -3.39
CA LEU A 33 -13.71 -3.39 -2.77
C LEU A 33 -14.79 -4.47 -2.86
N ASN A 34 -14.80 -5.26 -3.94
CA ASN A 34 -15.78 -6.33 -4.18
C ASN A 34 -15.19 -7.73 -3.96
N SER A 35 -14.11 -7.84 -3.17
CA SER A 35 -13.47 -9.12 -2.92
C SER A 35 -14.47 -10.11 -2.29
N PRO A 36 -14.56 -11.36 -2.78
CA PRO A 36 -15.43 -12.38 -2.20
C PRO A 36 -14.89 -12.93 -0.86
N ILE A 37 -13.65 -12.59 -0.51
CA ILE A 37 -12.99 -12.98 0.74
C ILE A 37 -12.58 -11.75 1.54
N PRO A 38 -12.47 -11.86 2.88
CA PRO A 38 -11.99 -10.76 3.71
C PRO A 38 -10.59 -10.30 3.30
N ILE A 39 -10.39 -8.98 3.26
CA ILE A 39 -9.09 -8.34 3.02
C ILE A 39 -8.82 -7.41 4.19
N ARG A 40 -7.65 -7.59 4.83
CA ARG A 40 -7.10 -6.67 5.82
C ARG A 40 -5.91 -5.92 5.25
N MET A 41 -5.89 -4.60 5.40
CA MET A 41 -4.74 -3.76 5.07
C MET A 41 -3.98 -3.38 6.33
N ILE A 42 -2.74 -3.86 6.48
CA ILE A 42 -1.82 -3.43 7.55
C ILE A 42 -0.90 -2.37 6.95
N ASN A 43 -0.98 -1.12 7.43
CA ASN A 43 -0.29 0.01 6.81
C ASN A 43 0.50 0.86 7.81
N GLY A 44 1.73 1.22 7.44
CA GLY A 44 2.54 2.17 8.18
C GLY A 44 2.07 3.61 7.95
N MET A 45 1.75 4.33 9.01
CA MET A 45 1.16 5.67 8.90
C MET A 45 2.14 6.74 8.46
N GLU A 46 3.44 6.52 8.67
CA GLU A 46 4.52 7.45 8.32
C GLU A 46 5.15 7.16 6.95
N ASP A 47 4.59 6.23 6.18
CA ASP A 47 5.03 6.00 4.81
C ASP A 47 4.85 7.27 3.95
N PRO A 48 5.94 7.85 3.40
CA PRO A 48 5.87 9.07 2.59
C PRO A 48 5.21 8.84 1.22
N VAL A 49 5.10 7.59 0.75
CA VAL A 49 4.52 7.25 -0.55
C VAL A 49 3.05 6.86 -0.41
N SER A 50 2.68 6.09 0.60
CA SER A 50 1.34 5.50 0.76
C SER A 50 0.91 5.33 2.23
N GLY A 51 1.26 6.28 3.10
CA GLY A 51 0.88 6.27 4.51
C GLY A 51 -0.55 6.73 4.81
N ALA A 52 -0.70 7.65 5.76
CA ALA A 52 -2.01 8.07 6.29
C ALA A 52 -3.05 8.49 5.22
N HIS A 53 -2.61 9.10 4.12
CA HIS A 53 -3.50 9.54 3.04
C HIS A 53 -4.13 8.37 2.28
N LEU A 54 -3.41 7.24 2.11
CA LEU A 54 -3.96 6.03 1.51
C LEU A 54 -5.04 5.43 2.41
N VAL A 55 -4.77 5.34 3.71
CA VAL A 55 -5.73 4.84 4.71
C VAL A 55 -7.00 5.67 4.69
N LYS A 56 -6.88 7.00 4.74
CA LYS A 56 -8.03 7.91 4.64
C LYS A 56 -8.84 7.62 3.38
N ARG A 57 -8.19 7.51 2.23
CA ARG A 57 -8.87 7.26 0.96
C ARG A 57 -9.56 5.89 0.93
N TYR A 58 -8.98 4.87 1.53
CA TYR A 58 -9.61 3.54 1.58
C TYR A 58 -10.88 3.58 2.45
N LYS A 59 -10.84 4.23 3.62
CA LYS A 59 -12.04 4.41 4.47
C LYS A 59 -13.16 5.17 3.77
N GLU A 60 -12.83 6.15 2.92
CA GLU A 60 -13.83 6.86 2.09
C GLU A 60 -14.46 5.96 1.01
N LEU A 61 -13.71 4.97 0.51
CA LEU A 61 -14.17 4.06 -0.54
C LEU A 61 -14.93 2.86 0.00
N SER A 62 -14.64 2.43 1.23
CA SER A 62 -15.35 1.35 1.91
C SER A 62 -15.43 1.63 3.40
N SER A 63 -16.65 1.78 3.91
CA SER A 63 -16.92 1.90 5.34
C SER A 63 -16.66 0.60 6.11
N SER A 64 -16.57 -0.54 5.42
CA SER A 64 -16.29 -1.86 6.00
C SER A 64 -14.83 -2.31 5.85
N ALA A 65 -13.94 -1.43 5.38
CA ALA A 65 -12.53 -1.77 5.20
C ALA A 65 -11.87 -2.16 6.53
N ASP A 66 -11.31 -3.37 6.58
CA ASP A 66 -10.48 -3.83 7.70
C ASP A 66 -9.07 -3.26 7.53
N ILE A 67 -8.72 -2.25 8.35
CA ILE A 67 -7.45 -1.54 8.27
C ILE A 67 -6.79 -1.53 9.64
N VAL A 68 -5.53 -1.97 9.67
CA VAL A 68 -4.63 -1.83 10.82
C VAL A 68 -3.66 -0.70 10.54
N GLU A 69 -3.79 0.37 11.31
CA GLU A 69 -2.91 1.54 11.23
C GLU A 69 -1.74 1.38 12.20
N LEU A 70 -0.52 1.42 11.66
CA LEU A 70 0.70 1.30 12.46
C LEU A 70 1.37 2.67 12.61
N PRO A 71 1.15 3.38 13.74
CA PRO A 71 1.80 4.66 14.00
C PRO A 71 3.31 4.49 14.14
N ARG A 72 4.09 5.48 13.68
CA ARG A 72 5.57 5.47 13.71
C ARG A 72 6.25 4.43 12.81
N ILE A 73 5.49 3.82 11.90
CA ILE A 73 6.00 2.82 10.95
C ILE A 73 5.90 3.40 9.53
N GLY A 74 6.96 3.20 8.75
CA GLY A 74 7.11 3.67 7.38
C GLY A 74 6.62 2.69 6.32
N HIS A 75 7.33 2.67 5.19
CA HIS A 75 6.89 2.04 3.94
C HIS A 75 6.95 0.50 3.94
N TYR A 76 7.75 -0.10 4.81
CA TYR A 76 7.89 -1.56 4.88
C TYR A 76 7.58 -2.11 6.28
N PRO A 77 6.30 -2.08 6.71
CA PRO A 77 5.92 -2.51 8.06
C PRO A 77 6.39 -3.91 8.44
N GLN A 78 6.39 -4.84 7.47
CA GLN A 78 6.85 -6.21 7.67
C GLN A 78 8.35 -6.33 8.00
N VAL A 79 9.16 -5.32 7.64
CA VAL A 79 10.59 -5.26 7.95
C VAL A 79 10.84 -4.37 9.18
N GLU A 80 10.13 -3.23 9.26
CA GLU A 80 10.31 -2.25 10.33
C GLU A 80 9.72 -2.72 11.67
N ALA A 81 8.61 -3.47 11.65
CA ALA A 81 7.92 -3.98 12.83
C ALA A 81 7.33 -5.39 12.60
N PRO A 82 8.16 -6.42 12.32
CA PRO A 82 7.70 -7.76 11.95
C PRO A 82 6.78 -8.41 13.00
N ASN A 83 7.12 -8.27 14.29
CA ASN A 83 6.30 -8.82 15.38
C ASN A 83 4.91 -8.17 15.45
N LEU A 84 4.83 -6.87 15.16
CA LEU A 84 3.57 -6.14 15.16
C LEU A 84 2.71 -6.56 13.97
N VAL A 85 3.31 -6.71 12.80
CA VAL A 85 2.62 -7.25 11.62
C VAL A 85 2.13 -8.67 11.87
N LEU A 86 2.97 -9.55 12.42
CA LEU A 86 2.59 -10.93 12.73
C LEU A 86 1.36 -11.00 13.66
N LYS A 87 1.31 -10.15 14.68
CA LYS A 87 0.17 -10.04 15.60
C LYS A 87 -1.16 -9.72 14.90
N PHE A 88 -1.11 -8.99 13.78
CA PHE A 88 -2.31 -8.57 13.06
C PHE A 88 -2.65 -9.45 11.84
N VAL A 89 -1.73 -10.35 11.47
CA VAL A 89 -1.95 -11.39 10.46
C VAL A 89 -2.66 -12.61 11.08
N LEU A 90 -2.25 -13.00 12.29
CA LEU A 90 -2.86 -14.10 13.07
C LEU A 90 -4.19 -13.67 13.69
#